data_AF-A0A7S0ZYY8-F1
#
_entry.id   AF-A0A7S0ZYY8-F1
#
_cell.length_a   1.000
_cell.length_b   1.000
_cell.length_c   1.000
_cell.angle_alpha   90.00
_cell.angle_beta   90.00
_cell.angle_gamma   90.00
#
_symmetry.space_group_name_H-M   'P 1'
#
loop_
_entity.id
_entity.type
_entity.pdbx_description
1 polymer ?
#
loop_
_entity_poly.entity_id
_entity_poly.type
_entity_poly.pdbx_seq_one_letter_code
_entity_poly.pdbx_strand_id
1 'polypeptide(L)'
;VCARHLIAEPCSTTAGAALVDGVMPLGDSSKVQRLDGDITSVSAFLSFYSGSSRSLVPDGKMFFTTDPTGHQEKTKEQGMTLSAMEVTVHSARHLPGTFDQRCFGLQVSPTSLSYSDFFVNENLINVMFPESETLLKKALGAAVVLPFDYIVRSVTKKREGATISGGNQGVQGVASGVHGDYTLNGAPRRLEQLGMAPKANDLRVRSLSVDEVARAKSGRYCFVNLWR
;
A
#
# COMPACT_ATOMS: atom_id res chain seq x y z
N VAL A 1 6.26 16.30 4.97
CA VAL A 1 6.01 14.84 4.98
C VAL A 1 5.59 14.43 3.59
N CYS A 2 6.23 13.42 3.01
CA CYS A 2 5.90 12.91 1.68
C CYS A 2 5.41 11.48 1.84
N ALA A 3 4.20 11.18 1.33
CA ALA A 3 3.76 9.81 1.08
C ALA A 3 4.34 9.42 -0.28
N ARG A 4 5.12 8.35 -0.32
CA ARG A 4 5.86 7.96 -1.52
C ARG A 4 5.65 6.48 -1.81
N HIS A 5 5.81 6.08 -3.07
CA HIS A 5 5.53 4.72 -3.51
C HIS A 5 6.79 4.04 -4.04
N LEU A 6 7.23 2.93 -3.46
CA LEU A 6 8.27 2.10 -4.05
C LEU A 6 7.62 0.81 -4.56
N ILE A 7 7.91 0.41 -5.78
CA ILE A 7 7.47 -0.88 -6.34
C ILE A 7 8.71 -1.78 -6.37
N ALA A 8 8.63 -2.94 -5.72
CA ALA A 8 9.67 -3.95 -5.70
C ALA A 8 9.28 -5.12 -6.61
N GLU A 9 10.11 -5.48 -7.58
CA GLU A 9 9.90 -6.68 -8.40
C GLU A 9 10.88 -7.79 -8.03
N PRO A 10 10.46 -9.07 -8.04
CA PRO A 10 11.39 -10.18 -7.93
C PRO A 10 12.28 -10.24 -9.18
N CYS A 11 13.55 -10.58 -8.99
CA CYS A 11 14.40 -11.01 -10.10
C CYS A 11 13.96 -12.41 -10.54
N SER A 12 13.50 -12.59 -11.78
CA SER A 12 13.18 -13.91 -12.32
C SER A 12 14.47 -14.65 -12.68
N THR A 13 15.01 -15.43 -11.75
CA THR A 13 15.93 -16.49 -12.15
C THR A 13 15.09 -17.64 -12.70
N THR A 14 15.17 -17.84 -14.01
CA THR A 14 14.85 -19.07 -14.77
C THR A 14 13.91 -20.06 -14.07
N ALA A 15 12.64 -20.09 -14.51
CA ALA A 15 11.58 -21.05 -14.14
C ALA A 15 10.71 -20.76 -12.88
N GLY A 16 10.67 -19.53 -12.37
CA GLY A 16 9.70 -19.14 -11.34
C GLY A 16 8.28 -18.91 -11.90
N ALA A 17 7.27 -19.57 -11.32
CA ALA A 17 5.86 -19.28 -11.61
C ALA A 17 5.52 -17.81 -11.30
N ALA A 18 4.61 -17.21 -12.08
CA ALA A 18 4.18 -15.83 -11.86
C ALA A 18 3.64 -15.64 -10.43
N LEU A 19 4.04 -14.55 -9.76
CA LEU A 19 3.55 -14.17 -8.42
C LEU A 19 2.14 -13.56 -8.45
N VAL A 20 1.26 -14.05 -9.33
CA VAL A 20 -0.11 -13.54 -9.45
C VAL A 20 -1.04 -14.75 -9.42
N ASP A 21 -2.06 -14.73 -8.54
CA ASP A 21 -3.14 -15.71 -8.69
C ASP A 21 -4.05 -15.38 -9.86
N GLY A 22 -4.22 -16.40 -10.71
CA GLY A 22 -5.25 -16.41 -11.74
C GLY A 22 -4.98 -15.48 -12.93
N VAL A 23 -5.78 -15.70 -13.96
CA VAL A 23 -5.97 -14.76 -15.05
C VAL A 23 -7.21 -13.95 -14.69
N MET A 24 -7.02 -12.72 -14.22
CA MET A 24 -8.11 -11.76 -14.22
C MET A 24 -8.49 -11.54 -15.69
N PRO A 25 -9.77 -11.74 -16.10
CA PRO A 25 -10.22 -11.25 -17.38
C PRO A 25 -9.97 -9.74 -17.36
N LEU A 26 -9.03 -9.28 -18.19
CA LEU A 26 -8.66 -7.88 -18.30
C LEU A 26 -9.80 -7.13 -19.01
N GLY A 27 -10.90 -6.88 -18.31
CA GLY A 27 -12.06 -6.14 -18.80
C GLY A 27 -12.34 -6.34 -20.30
N ASP A 28 -12.57 -5.24 -20.99
CA ASP A 28 -12.53 -5.20 -22.45
C ASP A 28 -11.06 -5.22 -22.93
N SER A 29 -10.65 -6.33 -23.56
CA SER A 29 -9.28 -6.51 -24.04
C SER A 29 -8.85 -5.48 -25.08
N SER A 30 -9.80 -4.83 -25.76
CA SER A 30 -9.51 -3.70 -26.68
C SER A 30 -9.01 -2.46 -25.95
N LYS A 31 -9.25 -2.37 -24.63
CA LYS A 31 -8.80 -1.27 -23.75
C LYS A 31 -7.51 -1.59 -22.97
N VAL A 32 -6.86 -2.71 -23.31
CA VAL A 32 -5.56 -3.10 -22.76
C VAL A 32 -4.49 -2.81 -23.79
N GLN A 33 -3.56 -1.93 -23.46
CA GLN A 33 -2.41 -1.70 -24.32
C GLN A 33 -1.25 -2.59 -23.88
N ARG A 34 -0.53 -3.10 -24.88
CA ARG A 34 0.67 -3.90 -24.66
C ARG A 34 1.84 -3.38 -25.48
N LEU A 35 3.04 -3.54 -24.94
CA LEU A 35 4.32 -3.33 -25.61
C LEU A 35 5.20 -4.53 -25.32
N ASP A 36 5.70 -5.20 -26.36
CA ASP A 36 6.57 -6.38 -26.25
C ASP A 36 6.01 -7.52 -25.36
N GLY A 37 4.68 -7.65 -25.32
CA GLY A 37 3.97 -8.65 -24.52
C GLY A 37 3.54 -8.17 -23.13
N ASP A 38 4.16 -7.12 -22.61
CA ASP A 38 3.84 -6.52 -21.30
C ASP A 38 2.65 -5.57 -21.39
N ILE A 39 1.83 -5.52 -20.33
CA ILE A 39 0.71 -4.59 -20.23
C ILE A 39 1.24 -3.19 -19.88
N THR A 40 1.05 -2.24 -20.79
CA THR A 40 1.50 -0.85 -20.62
C THR A 40 0.40 0.06 -20.09
N SER A 41 -0.87 -0.25 -20.39
CA SER A 41 -2.00 0.44 -19.80
C SER A 41 -3.28 -0.38 -19.82
N VAL A 42 -4.20 -0.06 -18.91
CA VAL A 42 -5.56 -0.63 -18.83
C VAL A 42 -6.56 0.48 -18.59
N SER A 43 -7.77 0.36 -19.16
CA SER A 43 -8.90 1.16 -18.68
C SER A 43 -9.43 0.62 -17.36
N ALA A 44 -9.67 1.49 -16.40
CA ALA A 44 -10.24 1.16 -15.10
C ALA A 44 -11.19 2.24 -14.61
N PHE A 45 -12.17 1.87 -13.80
CA PHE A 45 -12.96 2.82 -13.04
C PHE A 45 -12.31 3.06 -11.68
N LEU A 46 -11.88 4.30 -11.44
CA LEU A 46 -11.39 4.74 -10.14
C LEU A 46 -12.40 5.69 -9.51
N SER A 47 -12.58 5.58 -8.20
CA SER A 47 -13.45 6.45 -7.41
C SER A 47 -12.65 7.67 -6.95
N PHE A 48 -13.05 8.85 -7.41
CA PHE A 48 -12.48 10.14 -7.01
C PHE A 48 -13.43 10.87 -6.07
N TYR A 49 -12.87 11.65 -5.14
CA TYR A 49 -13.67 12.59 -4.35
C TYR A 49 -14.25 13.70 -5.24
N SER A 50 -15.57 13.80 -5.24
CA SER A 50 -16.34 14.78 -6.03
C SER A 50 -17.19 15.72 -5.15
N GLY A 51 -17.04 15.63 -3.83
CA GLY A 51 -17.73 16.53 -2.90
C GLY A 51 -17.22 17.96 -2.93
N SER A 52 -18.00 18.88 -2.35
CA SER A 52 -17.70 20.32 -2.31
C SER A 52 -16.76 20.72 -1.16
N SER A 53 -16.61 19.87 -0.15
CA SER A 53 -15.80 20.18 1.04
C SER A 53 -14.36 19.76 0.85
N ARG A 54 -13.41 20.67 1.06
CA ARG A 54 -11.97 20.38 1.00
C ARG A 54 -11.30 21.04 2.18
N SER A 55 -10.46 20.29 2.89
CA SER A 55 -9.68 20.82 4.00
C SER A 55 -8.31 20.17 4.07
N LEU A 56 -7.30 20.98 4.38
CA LEU A 56 -5.95 20.53 4.69
C LEU A 56 -5.76 20.24 6.19
N VAL A 57 -6.80 20.41 7.00
CA VAL A 57 -6.83 20.12 8.43
C VAL A 57 -8.09 19.31 8.78
N PRO A 58 -8.03 18.37 9.73
CA PRO A 58 -9.22 17.64 10.16
C PRO A 58 -10.27 18.59 10.74
N ASP A 59 -11.47 18.59 10.16
CA ASP A 59 -12.60 19.45 10.55
C ASP A 59 -13.84 18.65 11.00
N GLY A 60 -13.71 17.31 11.05
CA GLY A 60 -14.79 16.40 11.46
C GLY A 60 -15.88 16.19 10.41
N LYS A 61 -15.78 16.79 9.22
CA LYS A 61 -16.82 16.66 8.18
C LYS A 61 -16.67 15.40 7.34
N MET A 62 -15.43 14.94 7.14
CA MET A 62 -15.10 13.74 6.37
C MET A 62 -14.29 12.77 7.21
N PHE A 63 -14.77 11.54 7.36
CA PHE A 63 -14.04 10.49 8.07
C PHE A 63 -14.53 9.09 7.70
N PHE A 64 -13.66 8.12 7.92
CA PHE A 64 -13.98 6.70 7.89
C PHE A 64 -14.13 6.18 9.31
N THR A 65 -15.13 5.34 9.55
CA THR A 65 -15.15 4.46 10.73
C THR A 65 -15.01 3.03 10.26
N THR A 66 -13.88 2.40 10.56
CA THR A 66 -13.65 0.98 10.28
C THR A 66 -14.24 0.11 11.38
N ASP A 67 -14.63 -1.11 11.02
CA ASP A 67 -15.01 -2.14 11.99
C ASP A 67 -13.77 -2.60 12.80
N PRO A 68 -13.92 -2.92 14.11
CA PRO A 68 -12.87 -3.48 14.98
C PRO A 68 -12.09 -4.66 14.41
N THR A 69 -12.68 -5.40 13.47
CA THR A 69 -12.06 -6.57 12.82
C THR A 69 -11.27 -6.21 11.55
N GLY A 70 -11.21 -4.93 11.16
CA GLY A 70 -10.49 -4.47 9.97
C GLY A 70 -11.13 -4.83 8.63
N HIS A 71 -12.34 -5.41 8.63
CA HIS A 71 -13.07 -5.71 7.40
C HIS A 71 -13.55 -4.43 6.70
N GLN A 72 -13.05 -4.19 5.48
CA GLN A 72 -13.37 -2.98 4.72
C GLN A 72 -14.86 -2.83 4.38
N GLU A 73 -15.59 -3.93 4.20
CA GLU A 73 -17.02 -3.95 3.85
C GLU A 73 -17.93 -3.29 4.90
N LYS A 74 -17.43 -3.13 6.12
CA LYS A 74 -18.15 -2.48 7.22
C LYS A 74 -17.64 -1.08 7.53
N THR A 75 -16.73 -0.56 6.70
CA THR A 75 -16.25 0.81 6.83
C THR A 75 -17.37 1.77 6.46
N LYS A 76 -17.78 2.63 7.39
CA LYS A 76 -18.72 3.71 7.07
C LYS A 76 -17.93 4.94 6.66
N GLU A 77 -18.32 5.49 5.52
CA GLU A 77 -17.82 6.76 5.02
C GLU A 77 -18.82 7.85 5.41
N GLN A 78 -18.36 8.90 6.08
CA GLN A 78 -19.18 10.05 6.44
C GLN A 78 -18.72 11.28 5.66
N GLY A 79 -19.66 12.01 5.07
CA GLY A 79 -19.40 13.27 4.37
C GLY A 79 -18.57 13.17 3.09
N MET A 80 -18.31 11.94 2.63
CA MET A 80 -17.62 11.69 1.38
C MET A 80 -18.62 11.49 0.24
N THR A 81 -18.40 12.21 -0.85
CA THR A 81 -19.07 11.96 -2.12
C THR A 81 -18.00 11.49 -3.09
N LEU A 82 -18.15 10.26 -3.56
CA LEU A 82 -17.23 9.64 -4.51
C LEU A 82 -17.93 9.49 -5.86
N SER A 83 -17.20 9.74 -6.93
CA SER A 83 -17.66 9.49 -8.30
C SER A 83 -16.68 8.56 -9.00
N ALA A 84 -17.20 7.45 -9.54
CA ALA A 84 -16.43 6.57 -10.38
C ALA A 84 -16.17 7.24 -11.72
N MET A 85 -14.91 7.28 -12.14
CA MET A 85 -14.48 7.82 -13.41
C MET A 85 -13.69 6.76 -14.15
N GLU A 86 -14.00 6.56 -15.44
CA GLU A 86 -13.15 5.75 -16.31
C GLU A 86 -11.85 6.51 -16.56
N VAL A 87 -10.72 5.86 -16.30
CA VAL A 87 -9.38 6.41 -16.48
C VAL A 87 -8.47 5.37 -17.11
N THR A 88 -7.47 5.83 -17.84
CA THR A 88 -6.38 4.97 -18.31
C THR A 88 -5.30 4.90 -17.24
N VAL A 89 -5.11 3.71 -16.69
CA VAL A 89 -4.04 3.41 -15.73
C VAL A 89 -2.83 2.91 -16.49
N HIS A 90 -1.72 3.63 -16.39
CA HIS A 90 -0.46 3.24 -17.03
C HIS A 90 0.42 2.43 -16.08
N SER A 91 1.10 1.42 -16.62
CA SER A 91 2.12 0.67 -15.90
C SER A 91 3.29 1.60 -15.55
N ALA A 92 3.56 1.73 -14.25
CA ALA A 92 4.69 2.53 -13.78
C ALA A 92 6.05 1.89 -14.08
N ARG A 93 6.10 0.62 -14.52
CA ARG A 93 7.34 -0.13 -14.78
C ARG A 93 8.17 0.49 -15.91
N HIS A 94 7.49 1.11 -16.88
CA HIS A 94 8.12 1.72 -18.05
C HIS A 94 8.40 3.22 -17.85
N LEU A 95 8.15 3.79 -16.67
CA LEU A 95 8.37 5.20 -16.40
C LEU A 95 9.77 5.42 -15.84
N PRO A 96 10.71 6.00 -16.61
CA PRO A 96 12.07 6.23 -16.12
C PRO A 96 12.09 7.34 -15.09
N GLY A 97 12.89 7.18 -14.04
CA GLY A 97 13.12 8.23 -13.06
C GLY A 97 13.42 7.67 -11.68
N THR A 98 14.01 8.50 -10.84
CA THR A 98 14.26 8.16 -9.44
C THR A 98 13.08 8.55 -8.56
N PHE A 99 13.09 7.98 -7.36
CA PHE A 99 12.11 8.27 -6.31
C PHE A 99 12.00 9.76 -5.97
N ASP A 100 13.10 10.52 -6.02
CA ASP A 100 13.09 11.96 -5.76
C ASP A 100 12.54 12.79 -6.93
N GLN A 101 12.55 12.25 -8.15
CA GLN A 101 12.02 12.94 -9.33
C GLN A 101 10.51 12.76 -9.47
N ARG A 102 9.97 11.59 -9.09
CA ARG A 102 8.57 11.23 -9.35
C ARG A 102 7.72 10.96 -8.11
N CYS A 103 8.31 11.03 -6.91
CA CYS A 103 7.69 10.58 -5.66
C CYS A 103 7.31 9.08 -5.65
N PHE A 104 7.68 8.35 -6.70
CA PHE A 104 7.65 6.90 -6.78
C PHE A 104 8.89 6.37 -7.51
N GLY A 105 9.23 5.11 -7.30
CA GLY A 105 10.32 4.43 -8.00
C GLY A 105 10.07 2.94 -8.14
N LEU A 106 10.70 2.34 -9.15
CA LEU A 106 10.77 0.89 -9.31
C LEU A 106 12.15 0.42 -8.86
N GLN A 107 12.21 -0.68 -8.11
CA GLN A 107 13.45 -1.37 -7.75
C GLN A 107 13.27 -2.86 -7.97
N VAL A 108 14.27 -3.50 -8.56
CA VAL A 108 14.30 -4.97 -8.64
C VAL A 108 15.04 -5.49 -7.41
N SER A 109 14.41 -6.37 -6.64
CA SER A 109 14.99 -6.96 -5.44
C SER A 109 14.59 -8.44 -5.33
N PRO A 110 15.56 -9.36 -5.16
CA PRO A 110 15.22 -10.75 -4.91
C PRO A 110 14.43 -10.90 -3.61
N THR A 111 13.68 -11.99 -3.52
CA THR A 111 13.04 -12.48 -2.30
C THR A 111 13.04 -14.01 -2.33
N SER A 112 13.09 -14.65 -1.16
CA SER A 112 12.87 -16.09 -1.07
C SER A 112 11.39 -16.48 -1.03
N LEU A 113 10.48 -15.50 -0.91
CA LEU A 113 9.05 -15.75 -0.79
C LEU A 113 8.43 -16.12 -2.14
N SER A 114 7.68 -17.22 -2.14
CA SER A 114 6.75 -17.57 -3.20
C SER A 114 5.41 -16.84 -3.02
N TYR A 115 4.53 -16.93 -4.03
CA TYR A 115 3.22 -16.27 -3.98
C TYR A 115 2.39 -16.69 -2.75
N SER A 116 2.35 -17.98 -2.43
CA SER A 116 1.58 -18.48 -1.29
C SER A 116 2.09 -17.98 0.05
N ASP A 117 3.38 -17.63 0.14
CA ASP A 117 4.01 -17.22 1.39
C ASP A 117 3.53 -15.85 1.86
N PHE A 118 3.04 -15.00 0.94
CA PHE A 118 2.46 -13.70 1.30
C PHE A 118 1.15 -13.82 2.10
N PHE A 119 0.52 -15.00 2.13
CA PHE A 119 -0.68 -15.26 2.91
C PHE A 119 -0.39 -15.88 4.28
N VAL A 120 0.89 -15.91 4.69
CA VAL A 120 1.33 -16.42 6.01
C VAL A 120 2.01 -15.28 6.76
N ASN A 121 1.44 -14.84 7.87
CA ASN A 121 1.89 -13.68 8.64
C ASN A 121 3.35 -13.81 9.10
N GLU A 122 3.77 -15.02 9.49
CA GLU A 122 5.14 -15.29 9.92
C GLU A 122 6.16 -15.05 8.81
N ASN A 123 5.86 -15.43 7.57
CA ASN A 123 6.74 -15.19 6.42
C ASN A 123 6.87 -13.70 6.11
N LEU A 124 5.79 -12.93 6.27
CA LEU A 124 5.84 -11.48 6.12
C LEU A 124 6.76 -10.85 7.16
N ILE A 125 6.61 -11.24 8.44
CA ILE A 125 7.38 -10.68 9.56
C ILE A 125 8.85 -11.08 9.47
N ASN A 126 9.14 -12.35 9.19
CA ASN A 126 10.50 -12.88 9.28
C ASN A 126 11.32 -12.69 8.00
N VAL A 127 10.68 -12.43 6.85
CA VAL A 127 11.37 -12.31 5.56
C VAL A 127 11.04 -10.99 4.87
N MET A 128 9.76 -10.75 4.53
CA MET A 128 9.38 -9.60 3.71
C MET A 128 9.73 -8.26 4.37
N PHE A 129 9.47 -8.13 5.67
CA PHE A 129 9.72 -6.88 6.40
C PHE A 129 11.22 -6.57 6.52
N PRO A 130 12.10 -7.50 6.94
CA PRO A 130 13.55 -7.30 6.87
C PRO A 130 14.09 -6.96 5.46
N GLU A 131 13.58 -7.61 4.42
CA GLU A 131 13.93 -7.30 3.03
C GLU A 131 13.49 -5.88 2.65
N SER A 132 12.26 -5.48 3.01
CA SER A 132 11.71 -4.14 2.80
C SER A 132 12.57 -3.06 3.45
N GLU A 133 12.94 -3.28 4.71
CA GLU A 133 13.78 -2.35 5.47
C GLU A 133 15.14 -2.16 4.78
N THR A 134 15.78 -3.26 4.40
CA THR A 134 17.08 -3.23 3.72
C THR A 134 16.99 -2.48 2.39
N LEU A 135 15.95 -2.78 1.59
CA LEU A 135 15.70 -2.13 0.31
C LEU A 135 15.50 -0.62 0.48
N LEU A 136 14.63 -0.20 1.40
CA LEU A 136 14.31 1.20 1.63
C LEU A 136 15.48 1.97 2.26
N LYS A 137 16.25 1.37 3.18
CA LYS A 137 17.48 1.99 3.71
C LYS A 137 18.44 2.30 2.59
N LYS A 138 18.67 1.33 1.69
CA LYS A 138 19.55 1.51 0.52
C LYS A 138 19.01 2.55 -0.46
N ALA A 139 17.74 2.49 -0.81
CA ALA A 139 17.13 3.37 -1.80
C ALA A 139 17.02 4.82 -1.34
N LEU A 140 16.81 5.04 -0.03
CA LEU A 140 16.51 6.36 0.52
C LEU A 140 17.65 6.98 1.35
N GLY A 141 18.71 6.21 1.62
CA GLY A 141 19.74 6.61 2.57
C GLY A 141 19.20 6.79 3.99
N ALA A 142 18.11 6.10 4.33
CA ALA A 142 17.47 6.22 5.63
C ALA A 142 18.30 5.53 6.71
N ALA A 143 18.53 6.22 7.84
CA ALA A 143 19.21 5.62 8.99
C ALA A 143 18.37 4.50 9.63
N VAL A 144 17.04 4.68 9.62
CA VAL A 144 16.08 3.76 10.22
C VAL A 144 14.88 3.63 9.28
N VAL A 145 14.41 2.40 9.06
CA VAL A 145 13.17 2.08 8.34
C VAL A 145 12.41 1.11 9.22
N LEU A 146 11.13 1.38 9.45
CA LEU A 146 10.29 0.60 10.36
C LEU A 146 8.97 0.25 9.66
N PRO A 147 8.66 -1.03 9.44
CA PRO A 147 7.36 -1.46 8.99
C PRO A 147 6.36 -1.26 10.13
N PHE A 148 5.24 -0.60 9.83
CA PHE A 148 4.21 -0.28 10.83
C PHE A 148 2.81 -0.72 10.43
N ASP A 149 2.57 -1.00 9.14
CA ASP A 149 1.29 -1.43 8.58
C ASP A 149 1.58 -2.24 7.32
N TYR A 150 0.66 -3.13 6.94
CA TYR A 150 0.72 -3.89 5.70
C TYR A 150 -0.68 -4.31 5.25
N ILE A 151 -0.83 -4.54 3.95
CA ILE A 151 -2.06 -5.08 3.35
C ILE A 151 -1.67 -6.14 2.35
N VAL A 152 -2.22 -7.35 2.47
CA VAL A 152 -2.13 -8.37 1.42
C VAL A 152 -3.32 -8.26 0.48
N ARG A 153 -3.06 -8.11 -0.83
CA ARG A 153 -4.10 -7.99 -1.85
C ARG A 153 -4.13 -9.19 -2.79
N SER A 154 -5.30 -9.76 -2.99
CA SER A 154 -5.59 -10.73 -4.04
C SER A 154 -7.07 -10.71 -4.37
N VAL A 155 -7.41 -10.71 -5.65
CA VAL A 155 -8.81 -10.75 -6.10
C VAL A 155 -9.43 -12.11 -5.80
N THR A 156 -8.73 -13.19 -6.12
CA THR A 156 -9.23 -14.55 -5.95
C THR A 156 -9.43 -14.87 -4.47
N LYS A 157 -8.40 -14.61 -3.64
CA LYS A 157 -8.46 -14.84 -2.19
C LYS A 157 -9.45 -13.94 -1.48
N LYS A 158 -9.63 -12.69 -1.94
CA LYS A 158 -10.69 -11.84 -1.40
C LYS A 158 -12.09 -12.40 -1.69
N ARG A 159 -12.34 -12.93 -2.89
CA ARG A 159 -13.62 -13.57 -3.25
C ARG A 159 -13.89 -14.83 -2.42
N GLU A 160 -12.85 -15.58 -2.09
CA GLU A 160 -12.91 -16.74 -1.18
C GLU A 160 -13.12 -16.34 0.29
N GLY A 161 -13.08 -15.05 0.64
CA GLY A 161 -13.15 -14.60 2.03
C GLY A 161 -11.91 -14.97 2.85
N ALA A 162 -10.76 -15.19 2.19
CA ALA A 162 -9.55 -15.66 2.83
C ALA A 162 -8.98 -14.64 3.82
N THR A 163 -8.33 -15.16 4.85
CA THR A 163 -7.55 -14.41 5.83
C THR A 163 -6.07 -14.80 5.74
N ILE A 164 -5.20 -13.92 6.22
CA ILE A 164 -3.78 -14.24 6.35
C ILE A 164 -3.61 -15.22 7.51
N SER A 165 -3.01 -16.37 7.23
CA SER A 165 -2.74 -17.41 8.22
C SER A 165 -1.80 -16.90 9.32
N GLY A 166 -2.12 -17.18 10.59
CA GLY A 166 -1.36 -16.68 11.74
C GLY A 166 -1.47 -15.16 11.96
N GLY A 167 -2.41 -14.50 11.28
CA GLY A 167 -2.74 -13.09 11.46
C GLY A 167 -4.25 -12.87 11.58
N ASN A 168 -4.63 -11.61 11.85
CA ASN A 168 -6.03 -11.23 12.06
C ASN A 168 -6.61 -10.42 10.88
N GLN A 169 -5.84 -10.27 9.79
CA GLN A 169 -6.23 -9.46 8.63
C GLN A 169 -6.85 -10.33 7.52
N GLY A 170 -7.99 -9.88 6.99
CA GLY A 170 -8.58 -10.41 5.77
C GLY A 170 -7.82 -9.95 4.52
N VAL A 171 -7.68 -10.83 3.54
CA VAL A 171 -7.10 -10.47 2.23
C VAL A 171 -7.99 -9.43 1.55
N GLN A 172 -7.39 -8.40 0.96
CA GLN A 172 -8.11 -7.31 0.30
C GLN A 172 -8.13 -7.44 -1.24
N GLY A 173 -9.09 -6.78 -1.89
CA GLY A 173 -9.13 -6.67 -3.34
C GLY A 173 -8.23 -5.55 -3.88
N VAL A 174 -8.39 -5.24 -5.17
CA VAL A 174 -7.73 -4.10 -5.83
C VAL A 174 -8.16 -2.79 -5.17
N ALA A 175 -7.22 -1.86 -5.01
CA ALA A 175 -7.53 -0.51 -4.55
C ALA A 175 -8.14 0.31 -5.70
N SER A 176 -9.37 0.79 -5.54
CA SER A 176 -10.08 1.59 -6.54
C SER A 176 -10.34 3.04 -6.13
N GLY A 177 -10.16 3.37 -4.85
CA GLY A 177 -10.37 4.73 -4.32
C GLY A 177 -9.10 5.58 -4.37
N VAL A 178 -9.17 6.71 -5.09
CA VAL A 178 -8.07 7.67 -5.16
C VAL A 178 -8.11 8.58 -3.94
N HIS A 179 -7.01 8.63 -3.19
CA HIS A 179 -6.88 9.44 -1.99
C HIS A 179 -5.46 9.94 -1.79
N GLY A 180 -5.31 10.96 -0.95
CA GLY A 180 -4.04 11.31 -0.33
C GLY A 180 -4.04 10.86 1.12
N ASP A 181 -2.99 10.14 1.54
CA ASP A 181 -2.95 9.49 2.85
C ASP A 181 -2.95 10.48 4.02
N TYR A 182 -2.39 11.67 3.84
CA TYR A 182 -2.15 12.60 4.94
C TYR A 182 -2.44 14.06 4.61
N THR A 183 -3.08 14.74 5.56
CA THR A 183 -3.23 16.20 5.62
C THR A 183 -1.98 16.86 6.24
N LEU A 184 -1.92 18.20 6.32
CA LEU A 184 -0.78 18.94 6.89
C LEU A 184 -0.39 18.43 8.27
N ASN A 185 -1.39 18.17 9.11
CA ASN A 185 -1.22 17.66 10.47
C ASN A 185 -1.42 16.15 10.58
N GLY A 186 -1.84 15.49 9.51
CA GLY A 186 -2.17 14.06 9.49
C GLY A 186 -0.93 13.21 9.75
N ALA A 187 0.17 13.51 9.07
CA ALA A 187 1.37 12.70 9.20
C ALA A 187 2.12 12.87 10.54
N PRO A 188 2.33 14.08 11.09
CA PRO A 188 2.86 14.25 12.44
C PRO A 188 2.01 13.53 13.50
N ARG A 189 0.68 13.64 13.37
CA ARG A 189 -0.26 12.95 14.26
C ARG A 189 -0.17 11.43 14.11
N ARG A 190 -0.06 10.90 12.89
CA ARG A 190 0.09 9.46 12.69
C ARG A 190 1.38 8.95 13.32
N LEU A 191 2.48 9.68 13.17
CA LEU A 191 3.75 9.35 13.81
C LEU A 191 3.62 9.25 15.34
N GLU A 192 2.89 10.17 15.98
CA GLU A 192 2.58 10.08 17.41
C GLU A 192 1.74 8.86 17.76
N GLN A 193 0.70 8.59 16.98
CA GLN A 193 -0.21 7.45 17.20
C GLN A 193 0.50 6.10 17.07
N LEU A 194 1.55 6.02 16.24
CA LEU A 194 2.38 4.82 16.13
C LEU A 194 3.14 4.52 17.43
N GLY A 195 3.39 5.53 18.27
CA GLY A 195 3.95 5.36 19.62
C GLY A 195 2.93 5.06 20.71
N MET A 196 1.63 5.07 20.38
CA MET A 196 0.54 4.78 21.32
C MET A 196 0.11 3.32 21.20
N ALA A 197 -0.66 2.85 22.20
CA ALA A 197 -1.31 1.54 22.13
C ALA A 197 -2.13 1.42 20.83
N PRO A 198 -2.07 0.29 20.11
CA PRO A 198 -2.89 0.06 18.92
C PRO A 198 -4.37 0.23 19.24
N LYS A 199 -5.11 0.90 18.37
CA LYS A 199 -6.57 0.92 18.42
C LYS A 199 -7.11 -0.38 17.81
N ALA A 200 -8.40 -0.67 18.04
CA ALA A 200 -9.03 -1.89 17.53
C ALA A 200 -8.79 -2.12 16.01
N ASN A 201 -8.74 -1.05 15.22
CA ASN A 201 -8.59 -1.12 13.76
C ASN A 201 -7.15 -0.97 13.27
N ASP A 202 -6.18 -0.84 14.19
CA ASP A 202 -4.78 -0.66 13.84
C ASP A 202 -4.16 -2.02 13.49
N LEU A 203 -4.11 -2.33 12.19
CA LEU A 203 -3.32 -3.43 11.67
C LEU A 203 -1.85 -3.01 11.71
N ARG A 204 -1.18 -3.34 12.81
CA ARG A 204 0.21 -2.93 13.04
C ARG A 204 1.13 -4.12 13.18
N VAL A 205 2.30 -4.00 12.57
CA VAL A 205 3.41 -4.94 12.78
C VAL A 205 3.98 -4.77 14.19
N ARG A 206 4.17 -3.51 14.61
CA ARG A 206 4.57 -3.14 15.98
C ARG A 206 4.25 -1.68 16.29
N SER A 207 4.26 -1.33 17.57
CA SER A 207 4.29 0.06 18.01
C SER A 207 5.72 0.60 18.04
N LEU A 208 5.85 1.90 17.85
CA LEU A 208 7.10 2.62 18.06
C LEU A 208 7.28 2.92 19.55
N SER A 209 8.51 3.00 20.02
CA SER A 209 8.80 3.51 21.36
C SER A 209 8.65 5.04 21.41
N VAL A 210 8.48 5.58 22.62
CA VAL A 210 8.44 7.04 22.85
C VAL A 210 9.70 7.71 22.28
N ASP A 211 10.87 7.08 22.46
CA ASP A 211 12.13 7.62 21.95
C ASP A 211 12.22 7.53 20.42
N GLU A 212 11.69 6.47 19.80
CA GLU A 212 11.63 6.36 18.34
C GLU A 212 10.79 7.51 17.74
N VAL A 213 9.63 7.80 18.34
CA VAL A 213 8.77 8.91 17.92
C VAL A 213 9.47 10.26 18.11
N ALA A 214 10.09 10.48 19.27
CA ALA A 214 10.78 11.74 19.58
C ALA A 214 11.94 11.99 18.62
N ARG A 215 12.76 10.97 18.33
CA ARG A 215 13.85 11.06 17.35
C ARG A 215 13.34 11.33 15.93
N ALA A 216 12.27 10.66 15.52
CA ALA A 216 11.69 10.90 14.20
C ALA A 216 11.17 12.35 14.06
N LYS A 217 10.55 12.89 15.11
CA LYS A 217 10.05 14.27 15.15
C LYS A 217 11.15 15.34 15.12
N SER A 218 12.30 15.09 15.75
CA SER A 218 13.43 16.03 15.72
C SER A 218 14.25 15.97 14.44
N GLY A 219 14.01 14.95 13.60
CA GLY A 219 14.68 14.75 12.32
C GLY A 219 13.77 14.86 11.10
N ARG A 220 14.19 14.22 10.02
CA ARG A 220 13.38 14.05 8.80
C ARG A 220 12.76 12.65 8.80
N TYR A 221 11.46 12.58 8.55
CA TYR A 221 10.75 11.32 8.37
C TYR A 221 9.82 11.39 7.16
N CYS A 222 9.50 10.23 6.61
CA CYS A 222 8.52 10.08 5.54
C CYS A 222 7.75 8.77 5.73
N PHE A 223 6.57 8.68 5.14
CA PHE A 223 5.82 7.44 5.05
C PHE A 223 5.93 6.93 3.62
N VAL A 224 6.23 5.65 3.47
CA VAL A 224 6.46 5.04 2.16
C VAL A 224 5.55 3.82 2.04
N ASN A 225 4.71 3.82 1.02
CA ASN A 225 3.98 2.64 0.60
C ASN A 225 4.93 1.80 -0.28
N LEU A 226 5.30 0.63 0.20
CA LEU A 226 6.04 -0.35 -0.59
C LEU A 226 5.06 -1.36 -1.17
N TRP A 227 5.05 -1.48 -2.50
CA TRP A 227 4.25 -2.45 -3.24
C TRP A 227 5.19 -3.50 -3.81
N ARG A 228 4.77 -4.76 -3.77
CA ARG A 228 5.49 -5.89 -4.34
C ARG A 228 4.53 -6.74 -5.15
#